data_AF-A0A9Q9IID2-F1
#
_entry.id   AF-A0A9Q9IID2-F1
#
_cell.length_a   1.000
_cell.length_b   1.000
_cell.length_c   1.000
_cell.angle_alpha   90.00
_cell.angle_beta   90.00
_cell.angle_gamma   90.00
#
_symmetry.space_group_name_H-M   'P 1'
#
loop_
_entity.id
_entity.type
_entity.pdbx_description
1 polymer ?
#
loop_
_entity_poly.entity_id
_entity_poly.type
_entity_poly.pdbx_seq_one_letter_code
_entity_poly.pdbx_strand_id
1 'polypeptide(L)'
;MDVAFLILGGLGVLVLAVSLLVGDLLHFDVDHPDAGGVFSLPAIAGFVGAFGFGGAIVAALHLPGGPAVALLGGLAAAVPTAWLATRLARMAMNMRTDATPTQRDMVGTTGVVVTPITTNGFGEVRISLGGQPLKVSARADHPIALGTRVLVVEATSSTSVIVEETPF
;
A
#
# COMPACT_ATOMS: atom_id res chain seq x y z
N MET A 1 -34.53 20.03 14.66
CA MET A 1 -34.28 18.70 14.07
C MET A 1 -32.83 18.60 13.56
N ASP A 2 -32.26 19.76 13.26
CA ASP A 2 -30.94 20.04 12.71
C ASP A 2 -29.80 19.59 13.65
N VAL A 3 -29.97 19.79 14.96
CA VAL A 3 -29.00 19.37 15.97
C VAL A 3 -28.80 17.85 15.97
N ALA A 4 -29.85 17.07 15.74
CA ALA A 4 -29.74 15.60 15.69
C ALA A 4 -28.93 15.14 14.47
N PHE A 5 -29.13 15.78 13.30
CA PHE A 5 -28.32 15.50 12.10
C PHE A 5 -26.86 15.91 12.29
N LEU A 6 -26.61 17.04 12.95
CA LEU A 6 -25.26 17.50 13.26
C LEU A 6 -24.55 16.56 14.25
N ILE A 7 -25.25 16.07 15.27
CA ILE A 7 -24.72 15.05 16.20
C ILE A 7 -24.39 13.77 15.44
N LEU A 8 -25.27 13.32 14.54
CA LEU A 8 -25.05 12.10 13.76
C LEU A 8 -23.87 12.24 12.79
N GLY A 9 -23.74 13.40 12.13
CA GLY A 9 -22.60 13.71 11.26
C GLY A 9 -21.29 13.83 12.04
N GLY A 10 -21.32 14.51 13.18
CA GLY A 10 -20.19 14.62 14.09
C GLY A 10 -19.74 13.26 14.64
N LEU A 11 -20.68 12.38 15.00
CA LEU A 11 -20.39 11.02 15.42
C LEU A 11 -19.76 10.20 14.28
N GLY A 12 -20.25 10.36 13.05
CA GLY A 12 -19.65 9.74 11.86
C GLY A 12 -18.20 10.17 11.64
N VAL A 13 -17.91 11.47 11.76
CA VAL A 13 -16.54 12.01 11.67
C VAL A 13 -15.66 11.53 12.81
N LEU A 14 -16.17 11.47 14.04
CA LEU A 14 -15.45 10.94 15.18
C LEU A 14 -15.06 9.47 14.96
N VAL A 15 -16.01 8.64 14.50
CA VAL A 15 -15.75 7.23 14.17
C VAL A 15 -14.73 7.11 13.04
N LEU A 16 -14.80 7.96 12.02
CA LEU A 16 -13.80 7.99 10.94
C LEU A 16 -12.40 8.32 11.47
N ALA A 17 -12.28 9.37 12.28
CA ALA A 17 -11.02 9.78 12.87
C ALA A 17 -10.44 8.69 13.79
N VAL A 18 -11.29 8.04 14.60
CA VAL A 18 -10.87 6.92 15.45
C VAL A 18 -10.45 5.73 14.60
N SER A 19 -11.17 5.39 13.53
CA SER A 19 -10.78 4.29 12.63
C SER A 19 -9.42 4.53 11.97
N LEU A 20 -9.11 5.77 11.58
CA LEU A 20 -7.82 6.12 11.01
C LEU A 20 -6.70 6.03 12.05
N LEU A 21 -6.92 6.60 13.24
CA LEU A 21 -5.95 6.56 14.34
C LEU A 21 -5.70 5.12 14.82
N VAL A 22 -6.74 4.30 14.95
CA VAL A 22 -6.62 2.91 15.40
C VAL A 22 -5.93 2.04 14.33
N GLY A 23 -6.26 2.24 13.06
CA GLY A 23 -5.59 1.53 11.96
C GLY A 23 -4.09 1.86 11.88
N ASP A 24 -3.74 3.15 12.05
CA ASP A 24 -2.36 3.63 11.95
C ASP A 24 -1.52 3.33 13.20
N LEU A 25 -2.03 3.62 14.41
CA LEU A 25 -1.24 3.50 15.65
C LEU A 25 -1.10 2.05 16.13
N LEU A 26 -2.12 1.22 15.94
CA LEU A 26 -2.11 -0.11 16.54
C LEU A 26 -1.55 -1.19 15.60
N HIS A 27 -1.16 -0.85 14.37
CA HIS A 27 -0.86 -1.80 13.30
C HIS A 27 -1.85 -2.99 13.36
N PHE A 28 -3.12 -2.70 13.65
CA PHE A 28 -4.16 -3.70 13.46
C PHE A 28 -4.25 -3.84 11.96
N ASP A 29 -3.44 -4.75 11.45
CA ASP A 29 -3.60 -5.33 10.14
C ASP A 29 -4.98 -5.99 10.19
N VAL A 30 -6.00 -5.19 9.90
CA VAL A 30 -7.32 -5.69 9.58
C VAL A 30 -7.14 -6.29 8.19
N ASP A 31 -6.42 -7.41 8.17
CA ASP A 31 -6.18 -8.32 7.05
C ASP A 31 -7.48 -9.08 6.76
N HIS A 32 -8.60 -8.34 6.82
CA HIS A 32 -9.87 -8.77 6.30
C HIS A 32 -9.86 -8.37 4.83
N PRO A 33 -10.15 -9.32 3.93
CA PRO A 33 -10.24 -9.07 2.49
C PRO A 33 -11.29 -7.99 2.10
N ASP A 34 -12.03 -7.45 3.07
CA ASP A 34 -13.05 -6.43 2.93
C ASP A 34 -12.59 -4.99 3.22
N ALA A 35 -11.31 -4.73 3.53
CA ALA A 35 -10.82 -3.36 3.80
C ALA A 35 -11.05 -2.37 2.62
N GLY A 36 -11.15 -2.88 1.38
CA GLY A 36 -11.55 -2.13 0.18
C GLY A 36 -13.00 -2.33 -0.28
N GLY A 37 -13.79 -3.11 0.48
CA GLY A 37 -15.18 -3.47 0.17
C GLY A 37 -16.18 -2.36 0.50
N VAL A 38 -17.42 -2.51 0.00
CA VAL A 38 -18.52 -1.56 0.25
C VAL A 38 -18.94 -1.48 1.74
N PHE A 39 -18.52 -2.44 2.55
CA PHE A 39 -18.74 -2.48 4.00
C PHE A 39 -17.47 -2.24 4.83
N SER A 40 -16.44 -1.63 4.25
CA SER A 40 -15.23 -1.30 5.00
C SER A 40 -15.49 -0.22 6.06
N LEU A 41 -14.73 -0.22 7.15
CA LEU A 41 -14.83 0.81 8.20
C LEU A 41 -14.77 2.24 7.63
N PRO A 42 -13.84 2.58 6.71
CA PRO A 42 -13.81 3.89 6.07
C PRO A 42 -15.08 4.21 5.26
N ALA A 43 -15.66 3.21 4.59
CA ALA A 43 -16.88 3.39 3.80
C ALA A 43 -18.09 3.69 4.69
N ILE A 44 -18.24 2.94 5.79
CA ILE A 44 -19.32 3.13 6.77
C ILE A 44 -19.16 4.49 7.46
N ALA A 45 -17.95 4.85 7.88
CA ALA A 45 -17.70 6.11 8.54
C ALA A 45 -17.90 7.32 7.59
N GLY A 46 -17.45 7.20 6.34
CA GLY A 46 -17.70 8.19 5.29
C GLY A 46 -19.19 8.35 4.97
N PHE A 47 -19.93 7.24 4.91
CA PHE A 47 -21.38 7.23 4.72
C PHE A 47 -22.11 7.94 5.86
N VAL A 48 -21.84 7.57 7.11
CA VAL A 48 -22.51 8.14 8.29
C VAL A 48 -22.19 9.64 8.42
N GLY A 49 -20.92 10.02 8.19
CA GLY A 49 -20.51 11.42 8.18
C GLY A 49 -21.24 12.23 7.11
N ALA A 50 -21.20 11.79 5.85
CA ALA A 50 -21.86 12.49 4.75
C ALA A 50 -23.39 12.49 4.85
N PHE A 51 -23.99 11.44 5.40
CA PHE A 51 -25.43 11.39 5.69
C PHE A 51 -25.82 12.44 6.73
N GLY A 52 -25.10 12.51 7.84
CA GLY A 52 -25.38 13.48 8.90
C GLY A 52 -25.15 14.93 8.48
N PHE A 53 -24.00 15.23 7.86
CA PHE A 53 -23.71 16.59 7.37
C PHE A 53 -24.59 16.99 6.19
N GLY A 54 -24.83 16.10 5.22
CA GLY A 54 -25.72 16.36 4.10
C GLY A 54 -27.16 16.60 4.54
N GLY A 55 -27.66 15.80 5.49
CA GLY A 55 -28.97 16.00 6.10
C GLY A 55 -29.07 17.32 6.87
N ALA A 56 -28.02 17.70 7.61
CA ALA A 56 -27.97 18.97 8.33
C ALA A 56 -27.99 20.19 7.39
N ILE A 57 -27.25 20.14 6.28
CA ILE A 57 -27.24 21.21 5.26
C ILE A 57 -28.65 21.39 4.69
N VAL A 58 -29.29 20.30 4.27
CA VAL A 58 -30.63 20.36 3.66
C VAL A 58 -31.70 20.80 4.67
N ALA A 59 -31.58 20.39 5.93
CA ALA A 59 -32.46 20.85 7.00
C ALA A 59 -32.28 22.36 7.28
N ALA A 60 -31.04 22.87 7.26
CA ALA A 60 -30.74 24.29 7.43
C ALA A 60 -31.28 25.20 6.31
N LEU A 61 -31.55 24.64 5.13
CA LEU A 61 -32.13 25.37 3.99
C LEU A 61 -33.65 25.58 4.11
N HIS A 62 -34.30 25.07 5.17
CA HIS A 62 -35.75 25.25 5.44
C HIS A 62 -36.64 24.93 4.23
N LEU A 63 -36.27 23.91 3.46
CA LEU A 63 -37.00 23.49 2.25
C LEU A 63 -38.39 22.95 2.60
N PRO A 64 -39.41 23.20 1.75
CA PRO A 64 -40.74 22.62 1.92
C PRO A 64 -40.67 21.10 1.75
N GLY A 65 -41.30 20.36 2.67
CA GLY A 65 -41.28 18.88 2.70
C GLY A 65 -40.73 18.27 4.00
N GLY A 66 -40.30 19.11 4.95
CA GLY A 66 -40.01 18.69 6.32
C GLY A 66 -38.84 17.68 6.43
N PRO A 67 -38.83 16.81 7.45
CA PRO A 67 -37.70 15.93 7.73
C PRO A 67 -37.41 14.91 6.61
N ALA A 68 -38.40 14.59 5.77
CA ALA A 68 -38.22 13.69 4.64
C ALA A 68 -37.21 14.24 3.60
N VAL A 69 -37.21 15.55 3.36
CA VAL A 69 -36.29 16.19 2.41
C VAL A 69 -34.86 16.18 2.94
N ALA A 70 -34.67 16.38 4.24
CA ALA A 70 -33.36 16.28 4.89
C ALA A 70 -32.80 14.85 4.81
N LEU A 71 -33.65 13.82 4.99
CA LEU A 71 -33.23 12.42 4.84
C LEU A 71 -32.78 12.10 3.42
N LEU A 72 -33.54 12.55 2.41
CA LEU A 72 -33.19 12.37 1.00
C LEU A 72 -31.90 13.11 0.63
N GLY A 73 -31.72 14.33 1.15
CA GLY A 73 -30.51 15.12 0.98
C GLY A 73 -29.28 14.47 1.59
N GLY A 74 -29.40 13.96 2.81
CA GLY A 74 -28.35 13.18 3.46
C GLY A 74 -28.00 11.92 2.67
N LEU A 75 -29.00 11.16 2.19
CA LEU A 75 -28.77 9.96 1.41
C LEU A 75 -28.08 10.26 0.06
N ALA A 76 -28.51 11.34 -0.61
CA ALA A 76 -27.92 11.81 -1.86
C ALA A 76 -26.44 12.23 -1.70
N ALA A 77 -26.06 12.75 -0.53
CA ALA A 77 -24.66 13.04 -0.20
C ALA A 77 -23.88 11.78 0.22
N ALA A 78 -24.49 10.89 0.99
CA ALA A 78 -23.82 9.75 1.60
C ALA A 78 -23.38 8.67 0.61
N VAL A 79 -24.23 8.35 -0.37
CA VAL A 79 -23.95 7.32 -1.38
C VAL A 79 -22.69 7.62 -2.22
N PRO A 80 -22.56 8.81 -2.86
CA PRO A 80 -21.35 9.12 -3.63
C PRO A 80 -20.11 9.24 -2.76
N THR A 81 -20.22 9.74 -1.51
CA THR A 81 -19.08 9.80 -0.59
C THR A 81 -18.60 8.40 -0.21
N ALA A 82 -19.50 7.48 0.13
CA ALA A 82 -19.15 6.09 0.41
C ALA A 82 -18.51 5.40 -0.81
N TRP A 83 -19.09 5.61 -2.00
CA TRP A 83 -18.52 5.10 -3.24
C TRP A 83 -17.10 5.64 -3.47
N LEU A 84 -16.87 6.94 -3.32
CA LEU A 84 -15.57 7.57 -3.51
C LEU A 84 -14.55 7.08 -2.47
N ALA A 85 -14.94 6.98 -1.19
CA ALA A 85 -14.09 6.44 -0.13
C ALA A 85 -13.63 5.02 -0.46
N THR A 86 -14.55 4.14 -0.89
CA THR A 86 -14.19 2.77 -1.29
C THR A 86 -13.31 2.74 -2.54
N ARG A 87 -13.58 3.63 -3.52
CA ARG A 87 -12.78 3.76 -4.74
C ARG A 87 -11.35 4.15 -4.42
N LEU A 88 -11.17 5.12 -3.54
CA LEU A 88 -9.86 5.63 -3.10
C LEU A 88 -9.11 4.58 -2.28
N ALA A 89 -9.78 3.92 -1.32
CA ALA A 89 -9.19 2.83 -0.56
C ALA A 89 -8.69 1.71 -1.49
N ARG A 90 -9.50 1.28 -2.47
CA ARG A 90 -9.08 0.29 -3.47
C ARG A 90 -7.93 0.76 -4.33
N MET A 91 -7.88 2.03 -4.73
CA MET A 91 -6.75 2.56 -5.49
C MET A 91 -5.45 2.53 -4.68
N ALA A 92 -5.53 2.89 -3.39
CA ALA A 92 -4.39 2.85 -2.49
C ALA A 92 -3.90 1.41 -2.25
N MET A 93 -4.82 0.46 -2.06
CA MET A 93 -4.48 -0.96 -1.85
C MET A 93 -3.96 -1.64 -3.12
N ASN A 94 -4.49 -1.28 -4.30
CA ASN A 94 -4.06 -1.85 -5.58
C ASN A 94 -2.99 -1.00 -6.27
N MET A 95 -2.27 -0.21 -5.50
CA MET A 95 -1.12 0.52 -6.01
C MET A 95 -0.08 -0.52 -6.45
N ARG A 96 0.28 -0.49 -7.74
CA ARG A 96 1.28 -1.42 -8.30
C ARG A 96 2.62 -1.11 -7.66
N THR A 97 2.93 -1.83 -6.60
CA THR A 97 4.31 -2.01 -6.15
C THR A 97 5.02 -2.83 -7.21
N ASP A 98 6.26 -2.45 -7.56
CA ASP A 98 7.09 -3.30 -8.40
C ASP A 98 7.12 -4.70 -7.79
N ALA A 99 6.99 -5.72 -8.66
CA ALA A 99 6.94 -7.10 -8.22
C ALA A 99 8.17 -7.39 -7.34
N THR A 100 7.96 -8.07 -6.21
CA THR A 100 9.05 -8.48 -5.33
C THR A 100 10.10 -9.20 -6.18
N PRO A 101 11.35 -8.69 -6.23
CA PRO A 101 12.48 -9.36 -6.85
C PRO A 101 12.46 -10.88 -6.66
N THR A 102 12.26 -11.64 -7.73
CA THR A 102 12.31 -13.10 -7.65
C THR A 102 13.70 -13.60 -8.01
N GLN A 103 14.02 -14.80 -7.54
CA GLN A 103 15.28 -15.50 -7.82
C GLN A 103 15.59 -15.56 -9.33
N ARG A 104 14.56 -15.67 -10.19
CA ARG A 104 14.72 -15.72 -11.64
C ARG A 104 15.12 -14.39 -12.26
N ASP A 105 14.69 -13.28 -11.66
CA ASP A 105 14.98 -11.94 -12.17
C ASP A 105 16.44 -11.53 -11.92
N MET A 106 17.14 -12.27 -11.05
CA MET A 106 18.55 -12.04 -10.76
C MET A 106 19.48 -12.62 -11.82
N VAL A 107 19.07 -13.69 -12.52
CA VAL A 107 19.89 -14.34 -13.56
C VAL A 107 20.00 -13.41 -14.78
N GLY A 108 21.23 -13.22 -15.26
CA GLY A 108 21.54 -12.29 -16.35
C GLY A 108 21.74 -10.84 -15.92
N THR A 109 21.60 -10.51 -14.62
CA THR A 109 21.93 -9.18 -14.11
C THR A 109 23.44 -9.02 -13.93
N THR A 110 23.92 -7.80 -14.13
CA THR A 110 25.32 -7.44 -13.85
C THR A 110 25.42 -6.72 -12.51
N GLY A 111 26.52 -6.95 -11.82
CA GLY A 111 26.82 -6.33 -10.54
C GLY A 111 28.29 -6.07 -10.34
N VAL A 112 28.61 -5.50 -9.19
CA VAL A 112 29.98 -5.22 -8.77
C VAL A 112 30.25 -5.92 -7.45
N VAL A 113 31.40 -6.58 -7.35
CA VAL A 113 31.85 -7.22 -6.11
C VAL A 113 32.15 -6.15 -5.07
N VAL A 114 31.46 -6.21 -3.92
CA VAL A 114 31.68 -5.31 -2.78
C VAL A 114 32.48 -5.97 -1.66
N THR A 115 32.43 -7.30 -1.58
CA THR A 115 33.26 -8.10 -0.68
C THR A 115 33.92 -9.20 -1.51
N PRO A 116 35.27 -9.32 -1.50
CA PRO A 116 36.00 -10.27 -2.34
C PRO A 116 35.46 -11.70 -2.22
N ILE A 117 35.36 -12.38 -3.35
CA ILE A 117 34.94 -13.79 -3.40
C ILE A 117 36.22 -14.65 -3.32
N THR A 118 36.23 -15.60 -2.40
CA THR A 118 37.34 -16.56 -2.24
C THR A 118 36.96 -17.93 -2.79
N THR A 119 37.93 -18.76 -3.18
CA THR A 119 37.72 -20.05 -3.88
C THR A 119 36.79 -21.02 -3.16
N ASN A 120 36.59 -20.88 -1.85
CA ASN A 120 35.73 -21.77 -1.06
C ASN A 120 34.82 -21.01 -0.07
N GLY A 121 34.71 -19.69 -0.25
CA GLY A 121 33.94 -18.81 0.63
C GLY A 121 32.79 -18.13 -0.08
N PHE A 122 32.09 -17.30 0.67
CA PHE A 122 31.10 -16.37 0.12
C PHE A 122 31.75 -14.99 0.03
N GLY A 123 31.54 -14.31 -1.08
CA GLY A 123 31.68 -12.86 -1.15
C GLY A 123 30.30 -12.20 -1.22
N GLU A 124 30.29 -10.91 -1.54
CA GLU A 124 29.05 -10.17 -1.71
C GLU A 124 29.16 -9.32 -2.97
N VAL A 125 28.07 -9.26 -3.71
CA VAL A 125 27.93 -8.47 -4.93
C VAL A 125 26.74 -7.54 -4.78
N ARG A 126 26.90 -6.34 -5.34
CA ARG A 126 25.80 -5.39 -5.49
C ARG A 126 25.30 -5.47 -6.92
N ILE A 127 24.11 -6.03 -7.11
CA ILE A 127 23.41 -6.10 -8.40
C ILE A 127 22.38 -4.98 -8.50
N SER A 128 22.00 -4.61 -9.73
CA SER A 128 20.88 -3.69 -9.96
C SER A 128 19.69 -4.48 -10.44
N LEU A 129 18.60 -4.47 -9.67
CA LEU A 129 17.37 -5.19 -9.99
C LEU A 129 16.20 -4.21 -9.95
N GLY A 130 15.52 -4.03 -11.09
CA GLY A 130 14.49 -2.99 -11.20
C GLY A 130 15.01 -1.57 -10.96
N GLY A 131 16.30 -1.32 -11.16
CA GLY A 131 16.93 -0.02 -10.89
C GLY A 131 17.31 0.22 -9.41
N GLN A 132 17.04 -0.74 -8.52
CA GLN A 132 17.43 -0.68 -7.12
C GLN A 132 18.72 -1.49 -6.87
N PRO A 133 19.68 -0.95 -6.10
CA PRO A 133 20.87 -1.70 -5.72
C PRO A 133 20.52 -2.75 -4.65
N LEU A 134 20.70 -4.03 -4.97
CA LEU A 134 20.50 -5.15 -4.05
C LEU A 134 21.86 -5.79 -3.73
N LYS A 135 22.14 -5.99 -2.44
CA LYS A 135 23.33 -6.71 -1.97
C LYS A 135 22.97 -8.17 -1.75
N VAL A 136 23.67 -9.07 -2.44
CA VAL A 136 23.46 -10.52 -2.35
C VAL A 136 24.79 -11.23 -2.12
N SER A 137 24.73 -12.37 -1.45
CA SER A 137 25.89 -13.26 -1.31
C SER A 137 26.23 -13.85 -2.66
N ALA A 138 27.52 -13.89 -2.99
CA ALA A 138 28.01 -14.42 -4.26
C ALA A 138 29.03 -15.54 -4.05
N ARG A 139 28.96 -16.54 -4.93
CA ARG A 139 29.99 -17.55 -5.13
C ARG A 139 30.48 -17.53 -6.57
N ALA A 140 31.74 -17.91 -6.74
CA ALA A 140 32.38 -18.06 -8.04
C ALA A 140 33.36 -19.23 -7.96
N ASP A 141 33.66 -19.85 -9.10
CA ASP A 141 34.60 -20.98 -9.17
C ASP A 141 36.06 -20.57 -8.92
N HIS A 142 36.35 -19.28 -9.13
CA HIS A 142 37.67 -18.69 -8.95
C HIS A 142 37.59 -17.46 -8.04
N PRO A 143 38.68 -17.05 -7.38
CA PRO A 143 38.71 -15.81 -6.59
C PRO A 143 38.41 -14.59 -7.46
N ILE A 144 37.52 -13.71 -6.98
CA ILE A 144 37.19 -12.45 -7.65
C ILE A 144 37.46 -11.29 -6.68
N ALA A 145 38.23 -10.30 -7.15
CA ALA A 145 38.62 -9.14 -6.37
C ALA A 145 37.45 -8.16 -6.14
N LEU A 146 37.60 -7.30 -5.12
CA LEU A 146 36.69 -6.19 -4.89
C LEU A 146 36.70 -5.23 -6.08
N GLY A 147 35.52 -4.76 -6.46
CA GLY A 147 35.34 -3.81 -7.57
C GLY A 147 35.23 -4.46 -8.94
N THR A 148 35.44 -5.77 -9.07
CA THR A 148 35.28 -6.49 -10.33
C THR A 148 33.81 -6.56 -10.73
N ARG A 149 33.55 -6.40 -12.04
CA ARG A 149 32.22 -6.57 -12.62
C ARG A 149 31.93 -8.04 -12.87
N VAL A 150 30.76 -8.48 -12.46
CA VAL A 150 30.34 -9.87 -12.57
C VAL A 150 28.94 -9.98 -13.14
N LEU A 151 28.66 -11.11 -13.79
CA LEU A 151 27.37 -11.49 -14.33
C LEU A 151 26.80 -12.62 -13.46
N VAL A 152 25.54 -12.49 -13.04
CA VAL A 152 24.84 -13.56 -12.34
C VAL A 152 24.43 -14.64 -13.35
N VAL A 153 25.04 -15.82 -13.25
CA VAL A 153 24.75 -16.97 -14.12
C VAL A 153 23.67 -17.88 -13.53
N GLU A 154 23.60 -17.93 -12.21
CA GLU A 154 22.61 -18.73 -11.48
C GLU A 154 22.25 -18.04 -10.18
N ALA A 155 20.99 -18.13 -9.76
CA ALA A 155 20.57 -17.73 -8.43
C ALA A 155 20.24 -18.99 -7.63
N THR A 156 21.01 -19.29 -6.58
CA THR A 156 20.85 -20.49 -5.73
C THR A 156 19.78 -20.27 -4.65
N SER A 157 19.58 -19.03 -4.22
CA SER A 157 18.49 -18.63 -3.32
C SER A 157 18.05 -17.18 -3.59
N SER A 158 17.08 -16.67 -2.82
CA SER A 158 16.68 -15.25 -2.84
C SER A 158 17.78 -14.28 -2.36
N THR A 159 18.85 -14.79 -1.76
CA THR A 159 19.96 -13.99 -1.21
C THR A 159 21.34 -14.46 -1.66
N SER A 160 21.42 -15.51 -2.48
CA SER A 160 22.68 -16.12 -2.91
C SER A 160 22.70 -16.40 -4.40
N VAL A 161 23.79 -16.00 -5.06
CA VAL A 161 24.01 -16.15 -6.50
C VAL A 161 25.36 -16.78 -6.81
N ILE A 162 25.43 -17.41 -7.98
CA ILE A 162 26.67 -17.79 -8.64
C ILE A 162 26.96 -16.74 -9.70
N VAL A 163 28.18 -16.24 -9.71
CA VAL A 163 28.60 -15.17 -10.59
C VAL A 163 29.87 -15.53 -11.34
N GLU A 164 29.95 -15.06 -12.58
CA GLU A 164 31.15 -15.16 -13.40
C GLU A 164 31.71 -13.76 -13.70
N GLU A 165 33.03 -13.65 -13.73
CA GLU A 165 33.70 -12.41 -14.13
C GLU A 165 33.38 -12.12 -15.60
N THR A 166 32.94 -10.89 -15.88
CA THR A 166 32.55 -10.49 -17.23
C THR A 166 33.62 -9.59 -17.86
N PRO A 167 34.17 -9.96 -19.04
CA PRO A 167 35.22 -9.20 -19.70
C PRO A 167 34.62 -8.06 -20.54
N PHE A 168 34.23 -6.95 -19.93
CA PHE A 168 33.84 -5.73 -20.65
C PHE A 168 34.45 -4.49 -20.00
#